data_AF-A0A5C6M5J6-F1
#
_entry.id   AF-A0A5C6M5J6-F1
#
_cell.length_a   1.000
_cell.length_b   1.000
_cell.length_c   1.000
_cell.angle_alpha   90.00
_cell.angle_beta   90.00
_cell.angle_gamma   90.00
#
_symmetry.space_group_name_H-M   'P 1'
#
loop_
_entity.id
_entity.type
_entity.pdbx_description
1 polymer ?
#
loop_
_entity_poly.entity_id
_entity_poly.type
_entity_poly.pdbx_seq_one_letter_code
_entity_poly.pdbx_strand_id
1 'polypeptide(L)'
;MRTEIRCQLEELCGYPLPAAWQQLISNYPPALLAAIRGEEDLHDEGTVAQVELLASDSAVLQINLEVRCGTFLDPRGHEFRWPA
;
A
#
# COMPACT_ATOMS: atom_id res chain seq x y z
N MET A 1 -6.50 0.45 -12.02
CA MET A 1 -5.62 1.59 -11.70
C MET A 1 -5.65 2.60 -12.84
N ARG A 2 -5.77 3.89 -12.54
CA ARG A 2 -5.67 4.96 -13.55
C ARG A 2 -4.26 5.02 -14.16
N THR A 3 -4.19 5.21 -15.47
CA THR A 3 -2.92 5.27 -16.23
C THR A 3 -1.94 6.30 -15.67
N GLU A 4 -2.43 7.47 -15.28
CA GLU A 4 -1.61 8.54 -14.71
C GLU A 4 -0.91 8.12 -13.41
N ILE A 5 -1.63 7.46 -12.50
CA ILE A 5 -1.08 6.98 -11.22
C ILE A 5 -0.06 5.88 -11.46
N ARG A 6 -0.32 4.97 -12.41
CA ARG A 6 0.66 3.96 -12.81
C ARG A 6 1.96 4.61 -13.26
N CYS A 7 1.91 5.58 -14.17
CA CYS A 7 3.11 6.25 -14.68
C CYS A 7 3.90 6.92 -13.54
N GLN A 8 3.24 7.63 -12.63
CA GLN A 8 3.92 8.25 -11.48
C GLN A 8 4.58 7.21 -10.56
N LEU A 9 3.93 6.08 -10.31
CA LEU A 9 4.52 4.99 -9.52
C LEU A 9 5.74 4.36 -10.22
N GLU A 10 5.69 4.19 -11.54
CA GLU A 10 6.80 3.68 -12.34
C GLU A 10 7.99 4.66 -12.33
N GLU A 11 7.73 5.96 -12.42
CA GLU A 11 8.74 7.01 -12.29
C GLU A 11 9.39 7.00 -10.89
N LEU A 12 8.58 6.92 -9.82
CA LEU A 12 9.07 6.85 -8.44
C LEU A 12 9.88 5.58 -8.12
N CYS A 13 9.63 4.50 -8.85
CA CYS A 13 10.35 3.24 -8.70
C CYS A 13 11.54 3.13 -9.67
N GLY A 14 11.58 3.89 -10.76
CA GLY A 14 12.57 3.77 -11.84
C GLY A 14 12.41 2.52 -12.71
N TYR A 15 11.32 1.76 -12.54
CA TYR A 15 11.05 0.49 -13.22
C TYR A 15 9.56 0.32 -13.48
N PRO A 16 9.17 -0.44 -14.53
CA PRO A 16 7.77 -0.78 -14.77
C PRO A 16 7.19 -1.60 -13.61
N LEU A 17 5.91 -1.40 -13.29
CA LEU A 17 5.27 -2.14 -12.20
C LEU A 17 5.14 -3.63 -12.57
N PRO A 18 5.39 -4.57 -11.64
CA PRO A 18 5.23 -5.99 -11.92
C PRO A 18 3.82 -6.34 -12.39
N ALA A 19 3.69 -7.10 -13.47
CA ALA A 19 2.39 -7.47 -14.04
C ALA A 19 1.48 -8.22 -13.04
N ALA A 20 2.07 -9.10 -12.23
CA ALA A 20 1.34 -9.82 -11.17
C ALA A 20 0.74 -8.86 -10.13
N TRP A 21 1.47 -7.81 -9.76
CA TRP A 21 0.98 -6.80 -8.84
C TRP A 21 -0.12 -5.94 -9.48
N GLN A 22 0.05 -5.54 -10.74
CA GLN A 22 -0.98 -4.81 -11.49
C GLN A 22 -2.30 -5.61 -11.58
N GLN A 23 -2.21 -6.94 -11.79
CA GLN A 23 -3.37 -7.83 -11.79
C GLN A 23 -4.02 -7.93 -10.41
N LEU A 24 -3.22 -8.05 -9.35
CA LEU A 24 -3.72 -8.09 -7.97
C LEU A 24 -4.50 -6.82 -7.62
N ILE A 25 -3.96 -5.64 -7.93
CA ILE A 25 -4.63 -4.36 -7.67
C ILE A 25 -5.87 -4.18 -8.54
N SER A 26 -5.87 -4.68 -9.79
CA SER A 26 -7.03 -4.58 -10.68
C SER A 26 -8.17 -5.51 -10.27
N ASN A 27 -7.85 -6.67 -9.67
CA ASN A 27 -8.80 -7.66 -9.21
C ASN A 27 -8.98 -7.63 -7.68
N TYR A 28 -8.75 -6.48 -7.07
CA TYR A 28 -8.77 -6.36 -5.62
C TYR A 28 -10.17 -6.71 -5.08
N PRO A 29 -10.30 -7.70 -4.16
CA PRO A 29 -11.61 -8.13 -3.70
C PRO A 29 -12.39 -6.97 -3.05
N PRO A 30 -13.63 -6.68 -3.47
CA PRO A 30 -14.41 -5.57 -2.90
C PRO A 30 -14.63 -5.69 -1.39
N ALA A 31 -14.73 -6.92 -0.87
CA ALA A 31 -14.85 -7.18 0.57
C ALA A 31 -13.66 -6.65 1.38
N LEU A 32 -12.45 -6.61 0.78
CA LEU A 32 -11.25 -6.08 1.42
C LEU A 32 -11.16 -4.55 1.32
N LEU A 33 -11.89 -3.91 0.41
CA LEU A 33 -11.97 -2.43 0.36
C LEU A 33 -12.79 -1.87 1.53
N ALA A 34 -13.73 -2.66 2.05
CA ALA A 34 -14.57 -2.31 3.19
C ALA A 34 -14.06 -2.93 4.51
N ALA A 35 -12.95 -3.67 4.46
CA ALA A 35 -12.35 -4.25 5.65
C ALA A 35 -11.77 -3.12 6.51
N ILE A 36 -12.45 -2.84 7.61
CA ILE A 36 -11.96 -1.95 8.66
C ILE A 36 -11.34 -2.78 9.77
N ARG A 37 -10.48 -2.14 10.58
CA ARG A 37 -10.05 -2.72 11.84
C ARG A 37 -11.29 -2.89 12.73
N GLY A 38 -11.56 -4.12 13.18
CA GLY A 38 -12.57 -4.35 14.21
C GLY A 38 -12.21 -3.55 15.46
N GLU A 39 -13.13 -2.70 15.93
CA GLU A 39 -13.03 -2.12 17.27
C GLU A 39 -13.23 -3.23 18.32
N GLU A 40 -12.62 -3.12 19.50
CA GLU A 40 -12.61 -4.18 20.54
C GLU A 40 -14.01 -4.69 20.94
N ASP A 41 -15.08 -3.95 20.66
CA ASP A 41 -16.48 -4.34 20.94
C ASP A 41 -17.16 -5.14 19.82
N LEU A 42 -16.54 -5.27 18.64
CA LEU A 42 -17.05 -6.09 17.54
C LEU A 42 -16.46 -7.49 17.67
N HIS A 43 -17.24 -8.42 18.26
CA HIS A 43 -16.94 -9.86 18.32
C HIS A 43 -17.06 -10.54 16.94
N ASP A 44 -16.42 -9.97 15.91
CA ASP A 44 -16.32 -10.59 14.60
C ASP A 44 -14.94 -11.22 14.48
N GLU A 45 -14.87 -12.55 14.58
CA GLU A 45 -13.64 -13.34 14.47
C GLU A 45 -13.12 -13.27 13.02
N GLY A 46 -12.44 -12.18 12.69
CA GLY A 46 -11.75 -11.99 11.42
C GLY A 46 -10.29 -11.62 11.64
N THR A 47 -9.37 -12.43 11.10
CA THR A 47 -7.95 -12.05 11.05
C THR A 47 -7.75 -11.04 9.93
N VAL A 48 -7.83 -9.74 10.25
CA VAL A 48 -7.30 -8.69 9.36
C VAL A 48 -5.80 -8.62 9.64
N ALA A 49 -5.01 -9.34 8.83
CA ALA A 49 -3.56 -9.14 8.80
C ALA A 49 -3.30 -7.64 8.61
N GLN A 50 -2.30 -7.09 9.32
CA GLN A 50 -1.94 -5.67 9.43
C GLN A 50 -1.56 -5.01 8.09
N VAL A 51 -2.46 -5.03 7.13
CA VAL A 51 -2.32 -4.37 5.85
C VAL A 51 -3.31 -3.21 5.94
N GLU A 52 -2.80 -2.01 6.16
CA GLU A 52 -3.58 -0.81 5.84
C GLU A 52 -3.90 -0.92 4.35
N LEU A 53 -5.14 -1.32 4.07
CA LEU A 53 -5.53 -1.74 2.74
C LEU A 53 -5.56 -0.52 1.83
N LEU A 54 -4.99 -0.71 0.65
CA LEU A 54 -4.88 0.28 -0.41
C LEU A 54 -6.29 0.63 -0.92
N ALA A 55 -7.00 1.48 -0.18
CA ALA A 55 -8.40 1.82 -0.41
C ALA A 55 -8.64 2.45 -1.81
N SER A 56 -7.58 2.97 -2.42
CA SER A 56 -7.60 3.48 -3.80
C SER A 56 -6.20 3.48 -4.42
N ASP A 57 -6.13 3.61 -5.75
CA ASP A 57 -4.87 3.84 -6.45
C ASP A 57 -4.18 5.15 -6.02
N SER A 58 -4.94 6.19 -5.66
CA SER A 58 -4.39 7.43 -5.09
C SER A 58 -3.72 7.21 -3.73
N ALA A 59 -4.28 6.36 -2.87
CA ALA A 59 -3.69 6.03 -1.58
C ALA A 59 -2.33 5.32 -1.75
N VAL A 60 -2.21 4.43 -2.74
CA VAL A 60 -0.93 3.77 -3.08
C VAL A 60 0.15 4.81 -3.42
N LEU A 61 -0.21 5.79 -4.25
CA LEU A 61 0.70 6.86 -4.64
C LEU A 61 1.08 7.74 -3.45
N GLN A 62 0.11 8.13 -2.63
CA GLN A 62 0.36 8.96 -1.46
C GLN A 62 1.33 8.29 -0.48
N ILE A 63 1.12 7.01 -0.15
CA ILE A 63 2.05 6.23 0.68
C ILE A 63 3.44 6.24 0.06
N ASN A 64 3.56 6.03 -1.26
CA ASN A 64 4.85 6.03 -1.95
C ASN A 64 5.58 7.39 -1.87
N LEU A 65 4.84 8.50 -1.88
CA LEU A 65 5.41 9.84 -1.71
C LEU A 65 5.84 10.06 -0.26
N GLU A 66 4.99 9.74 0.70
CA GLU A 66 5.27 9.89 2.14
C GLU A 66 6.52 9.11 2.57
N VAL A 67 6.63 7.84 2.15
CA VAL A 67 7.80 7.01 2.50
C VAL A 67 9.12 7.47 1.88
N ARG A 68 9.07 8.32 0.85
CA ARG A 68 10.26 8.90 0.23
C ARG A 68 10.65 10.25 0.84
N CYS A 69 9.74 10.90 1.57
CA CYS A 69 9.99 12.20 2.21
C CYS A 69 10.77 12.10 3.52
N GLY A 70 10.85 10.92 4.14
CA GLY A 70 11.38 10.74 5.48
C GLY A 70 12.42 9.63 5.62
N THR A 71 13.07 9.60 6.78
CA THR A 71 13.85 8.46 7.25
C THR A 71 12.97 7.58 8.13
N PHE A 72 13.01 6.28 7.91
CA PHE A 72 12.25 5.27 8.66
C PHE A 72 13.21 4.43 9.48
N LEU A 73 12.76 3.94 10.63
CA LEU A 73 13.54 2.98 11.42
C LEU A 73 13.23 1.56 10.96
N ASP A 74 14.26 0.79 10.64
CA ASP A 74 14.15 -0.66 10.48
C ASP A 74 13.79 -1.33 11.82
N PRO A 75 13.40 -2.62 11.85
CA PRO A 75 13.11 -3.34 13.09
C PRO A 75 14.29 -3.43 14.09
N ARG A 76 15.51 -3.07 13.67
CA ARG A 76 16.72 -3.04 14.48
C ARG A 76 17.07 -1.63 14.97
N GLY A 77 16.26 -0.62 14.62
CA GLY A 77 16.43 0.78 14.99
C GLY A 77 17.36 1.58 14.09
N HIS A 78 17.71 1.09 12.90
CA HIS A 78 18.52 1.83 11.93
C HIS A 78 17.66 2.70 11.02
N GLU A 79 18.10 3.94 10.82
CA GLU A 79 17.50 4.84 9.84
C GLU A 79 17.77 4.37 8.40
N PHE A 80 16.72 4.25 7.59
CA PHE A 80 16.81 4.04 6.15
C PHE A 80 15.88 5.02 5.40
N ARG A 81 16.23 5.32 4.14
CA ARG A 81 15.34 6.05 3.21
C ARG A 81 14.84 5.11 2.15
N TRP A 82 13.60 5.30 1.72
CA TRP A 82 13.06 4.58 0.58
C TRP A 82 13.21 5.42 -0.70
N PRO A 83 13.55 4.82 -1.85
CA PRO A 83 14.16 3.50 -1.98
C PRO A 83 15.58 3.50 -1.37
N ALA A 84 16.00 2.35 -0.83
CA ALA A 84 17.30 2.18 -0.19
C ALA A 84 18.48 2.23 -1.19
#